data_AF-A0A8X6UEF0-F1
#
_entry.id   AF-A0A8X6UEF0-F1
#
_cell.length_a   1.000
_cell.length_b   1.000
_cell.length_c   1.000
_cell.angle_alpha   90.00
_cell.angle_beta   90.00
_cell.angle_gamma   90.00
#
_symmetry.space_group_name_H-M   'P 1'
#
loop_
_entity.id
_entity.type
_entity.pdbx_description
1 polymer ?
#
loop_
_entity_poly.entity_id
_entity_poly.type
_entity_poly.pdbx_seq_one_letter_code
_entity_poly.pdbx_strand_id
1 'polypeptide(L)'
;MELNREHFRAIIFHNFRRGLSRQECFDELNSLYSDKAPSYSTVKNWYNEFNRGRCSIQDESRAGRPKSVVVPEKINAVRELIKQDRHVTYREIEASLDISMTSINKILHEHLSVKKICSRWIPHNLTNAQKKARVDWCKEMLEKYIQGTSKAVYNIYTGDESWIYAYEPETKQQSTVWVFQDEAKPTKVVRGRSTSKQMIACFFGINGHVATVALEQRRTVNSEWYTTICLPEVIGEIRKKQKNRRIILHHDNASSHTSTQTKAFLTERKVELMGHPPYSPDLAPNDFFLFPHIKNKLRGQ
;
A
#
# COMPACT_ATOMS: atom_id res chain seq x y z
N MET A 1 -19.60 21.13 52.20
CA MET A 1 -19.80 19.84 51.50
C MET A 1 -20.98 20.01 50.56
N GLU A 2 -20.81 19.84 49.25
CA GLU A 2 -21.91 20.00 48.30
C GLU A 2 -22.79 18.73 48.30
N LEU A 3 -24.06 18.88 48.66
CA LEU A 3 -25.03 17.79 48.58
C LEU A 3 -25.40 17.58 47.11
N ASN A 4 -25.21 16.35 46.62
CA ASN A 4 -25.59 15.96 45.28
C ASN A 4 -26.93 15.18 45.33
N ARG A 5 -27.44 14.80 44.17
CA ARG A 5 -28.74 14.11 44.07
C ARG A 5 -28.77 12.76 44.80
N GLU A 6 -27.65 12.06 44.88
CA GLU A 6 -27.54 10.76 45.58
C GLU A 6 -27.61 10.95 47.09
N HIS A 7 -26.99 12.00 47.63
CA HIS A 7 -27.08 12.36 49.04
C HIS A 7 -28.54 12.60 49.47
N PHE A 8 -29.31 13.37 48.68
CA PHE A 8 -30.73 13.58 48.98
C PHE A 8 -31.55 12.30 48.93
N ARG A 9 -31.26 11.39 47.98
CA ARG A 9 -31.95 10.09 47.91
C ARG A 9 -31.61 9.18 49.09
N ALA A 10 -30.37 9.23 49.59
CA ALA A 10 -29.98 8.51 50.80
C ALA A 10 -30.75 9.01 52.04
N ILE A 11 -30.91 10.34 52.17
CA ILE A 11 -31.71 10.94 53.26
C ILE A 11 -33.19 10.56 53.13
N ILE A 12 -33.75 10.59 51.92
CA ILE A 12 -35.13 10.14 51.66
C ILE A 12 -35.30 8.66 52.03
N PHE A 13 -34.33 7.79 51.70
CA PHE A 13 -34.37 6.38 52.08
C PHE A 13 -34.29 6.18 53.60
N HIS A 14 -33.44 6.96 54.27
CA HIS A 14 -33.33 6.95 55.73
C HIS A 14 -34.67 7.34 56.39
N ASN A 15 -35.30 8.42 55.92
CA ASN A 15 -36.59 8.89 56.44
C ASN A 15 -37.74 7.91 56.14
N PHE A 16 -37.72 7.26 54.97
CA PHE A 16 -38.63 6.17 54.65
C PHE A 16 -38.48 5.01 55.64
N ARG A 17 -37.25 4.61 55.99
CA ARG A 17 -36.97 3.55 56.98
C ARG A 17 -37.37 3.94 58.41
N ARG A 18 -37.34 5.23 58.74
CA ARG A 18 -37.84 5.77 60.02
C ARG A 18 -39.36 5.80 60.13
N GLY A 19 -40.09 5.51 59.04
CA GLY A 19 -41.55 5.52 59.02
C GLY A 19 -42.17 6.92 58.87
N LEU A 20 -41.38 7.93 58.52
CA LEU A 20 -41.88 9.28 58.27
C LEU A 20 -42.74 9.30 57.01
N SER A 21 -43.84 10.07 57.05
CA SER A 21 -44.68 10.29 55.88
C SER A 21 -43.94 11.10 54.80
N ARG A 22 -44.44 11.02 53.57
CA ARG A 22 -43.88 11.75 52.42
C ARG A 22 -43.82 13.26 52.65
N GLN A 23 -44.82 13.79 53.36
CA GLN A 23 -44.93 15.22 53.66
C GLN A 23 -43.90 15.62 54.72
N GLU A 24 -43.81 14.87 55.82
CA GLU A 24 -42.84 15.12 56.88
C GLU A 24 -41.40 15.04 56.36
N CYS A 25 -41.10 14.06 55.49
CA CYS A 25 -39.78 13.95 54.87
C CYS A 25 -39.46 15.16 53.96
N PHE A 26 -40.44 15.69 53.23
CA PHE A 26 -40.25 16.88 52.41
C PHE A 26 -40.06 18.13 53.26
N ASP A 27 -40.86 18.30 54.30
CA ASP A 27 -40.78 19.45 55.20
C ASP A 27 -39.44 19.47 55.96
N GLU A 28 -38.94 18.30 56.37
CA GLU A 28 -37.60 18.15 56.98
C GLU A 28 -36.48 18.52 56.00
N LEU A 29 -36.53 17.99 54.76
CA LEU A 29 -35.54 18.32 53.73
C LEU A 29 -35.58 19.80 53.34
N ASN A 30 -36.77 20.38 53.23
CA ASN A 30 -36.96 21.79 52.86
C ASN A 30 -36.53 22.72 54.01
N SER A 31 -36.78 22.36 55.26
CA SER A 31 -36.33 23.10 56.45
C SER A 31 -34.80 23.11 56.56
N LEU A 32 -34.15 21.96 56.33
CA LEU A 32 -32.70 21.81 56.49
C LEU A 32 -31.89 22.36 55.30
N TYR A 33 -32.44 22.28 54.08
CA TYR A 33 -31.67 22.53 52.86
C TYR A 33 -32.28 23.58 51.91
N SER A 34 -33.46 24.14 52.24
CA SER A 34 -34.18 25.19 51.49
C SER A 34 -34.06 25.00 49.98
N ASP A 35 -33.40 25.93 49.30
CA ASP A 35 -33.34 26.03 47.83
C ASP A 35 -32.58 24.87 47.17
N LYS A 36 -31.83 24.10 47.96
CA LYS A 36 -31.10 22.91 47.50
C LYS A 36 -31.89 21.63 47.72
N ALA A 37 -33.03 21.68 48.41
CA ALA A 37 -33.86 20.51 48.69
C ALA A 37 -34.52 19.97 47.40
N PRO A 38 -34.70 18.65 47.29
CA PRO A 38 -35.45 18.06 46.20
C PRO A 38 -36.93 18.47 46.26
N SER A 39 -37.55 18.64 45.10
CA SER A 39 -38.99 18.95 45.05
C SER A 39 -39.83 17.83 45.67
N TYR A 40 -41.02 18.18 46.18
CA TYR A 40 -41.97 17.22 46.74
C TYR A 40 -42.27 16.05 45.78
N SER A 41 -42.40 16.34 44.48
CA SER A 41 -42.59 15.33 43.43
C SER A 41 -41.44 14.31 43.38
N THR A 42 -40.21 14.76 43.60
CA THR A 42 -39.03 13.90 43.66
C THR A 42 -39.10 12.99 44.89
N VAL A 43 -39.40 13.54 46.08
CA VAL A 43 -39.57 12.77 47.31
C VAL A 43 -40.68 11.72 47.16
N LYS A 44 -41.84 12.12 46.61
CA LYS A 44 -42.98 11.22 46.34
C LYS A 44 -42.61 10.08 45.41
N ASN A 45 -41.88 10.36 44.32
CA ASN A 45 -41.45 9.34 43.36
C ASN A 45 -40.50 8.34 44.00
N TRP A 46 -39.51 8.80 44.78
CA TRP A 46 -38.59 7.90 45.50
C TRP A 46 -39.28 7.05 46.55
N TYR A 47 -40.25 7.61 47.30
CA TYR A 47 -41.08 6.83 48.21
C TYR A 47 -41.89 5.75 47.48
N ASN A 48 -42.42 6.03 46.29
CA ASN A 48 -43.13 5.02 45.51
C ASN A 48 -42.18 3.90 45.04
N GLU A 49 -40.98 4.25 44.62
CA GLU A 49 -39.94 3.28 44.22
C GLU A 49 -39.49 2.40 45.40
N PHE A 50 -39.33 2.97 46.60
CA PHE A 50 -39.00 2.20 47.80
C PHE A 50 -40.13 1.28 48.25
N ASN A 51 -41.39 1.73 48.13
CA ASN A 51 -42.56 0.87 48.36
C ASN A 51 -42.66 -0.28 47.34
N ARG A 52 -42.11 -0.09 46.12
CA ARG A 52 -41.99 -1.14 45.08
C ARG A 52 -40.79 -2.07 45.31
N GLY A 53 -40.07 -1.92 46.43
CA GLY A 53 -38.96 -2.80 46.81
C GLY A 53 -37.59 -2.39 46.26
N ARG A 54 -37.44 -1.19 45.69
CA ARG A 54 -36.12 -0.68 45.26
C ARG A 54 -35.24 -0.40 46.48
N CYS A 55 -34.03 -0.95 46.50
CA CYS A 55 -33.02 -0.68 47.54
C CYS A 55 -31.83 0.16 47.04
N SER A 56 -31.75 0.43 45.73
CA SER A 56 -30.66 1.21 45.13
C SER A 56 -30.98 2.71 45.04
N ILE A 57 -30.01 3.52 45.45
CA ILE A 57 -30.05 4.99 45.46
C ILE A 57 -29.54 5.57 44.12
N GLN A 58 -28.86 4.76 43.31
CA GLN A 58 -28.28 5.15 42.03
C GLN A 58 -29.34 5.24 40.93
N ASP A 59 -29.07 6.07 39.92
CA ASP A 59 -29.88 6.11 38.68
C ASP A 59 -29.82 4.76 37.97
N GLU A 60 -30.96 4.30 37.43
CA GLU A 60 -30.96 3.17 36.52
C GLU A 60 -30.33 3.55 35.17
N SER A 61 -29.78 2.55 34.48
CA SER A 61 -29.25 2.74 33.13
C SER A 61 -30.34 3.25 32.21
N ARG A 62 -30.19 4.49 31.73
CA ARG A 62 -31.12 5.08 30.76
C ARG A 62 -30.85 4.49 29.38
N ALA A 63 -31.88 3.99 28.71
CA ALA A 63 -31.79 3.65 27.30
C ALA A 63 -31.58 4.94 26.49
N GLY A 64 -30.37 5.15 25.97
CA GLY A 64 -30.07 6.27 25.08
C GLY A 64 -30.71 6.09 23.69
N ARG A 65 -30.72 7.16 22.88
CA ARG A 65 -31.05 7.10 21.45
C ARG A 65 -30.22 5.98 20.79
N PRO A 66 -30.81 5.10 19.97
CA PRO A 66 -30.07 4.01 19.34
C PRO A 66 -28.85 4.57 18.61
N LYS A 67 -27.66 4.12 19.01
CA LYS A 67 -26.40 4.49 18.38
C LYS A 67 -26.31 3.74 17.06
N SER A 68 -26.43 4.52 16.00
CA SER A 68 -26.12 4.19 14.61
C SER A 68 -27.29 3.68 13.75
N VAL A 69 -27.39 4.29 12.57
CA VAL A 69 -28.14 3.86 11.39
C VAL A 69 -27.46 2.64 10.73
N VAL A 70 -26.42 2.08 11.36
CA VAL A 70 -25.56 1.03 10.84
C VAL A 70 -26.04 -0.31 11.39
N VAL A 71 -27.03 -0.88 10.71
CA VAL A 71 -27.60 -2.20 11.01
C VAL A 71 -26.72 -3.27 10.35
N PRO A 72 -26.52 -4.48 10.94
CA PRO A 72 -25.68 -5.52 10.36
C PRO A 72 -26.01 -5.87 8.90
N GLU A 73 -27.27 -5.77 8.49
CA GLU A 73 -27.71 -5.97 7.11
C GLU A 73 -27.07 -4.94 6.17
N LYS A 74 -27.02 -3.67 6.56
CA LYS A 74 -26.37 -2.60 5.79
C LYS A 74 -24.86 -2.79 5.72
N ILE A 75 -24.21 -3.24 6.81
CA ILE A 75 -22.78 -3.58 6.80
C ILE A 75 -22.50 -4.70 5.78
N ASN A 76 -23.30 -5.76 5.81
CA ASN A 76 -23.14 -6.90 4.90
C ASN A 76 -23.41 -6.51 3.45
N ALA A 77 -24.44 -5.68 3.19
CA ALA A 77 -24.72 -5.19 1.85
C ALA A 77 -23.56 -4.38 1.26
N VAL A 78 -22.95 -3.47 2.05
CA VAL A 78 -21.74 -2.74 1.64
C VAL A 78 -20.58 -3.69 1.37
N ARG A 79 -20.40 -4.73 2.20
CA ARG A 79 -19.34 -5.74 2.00
C ARG A 79 -19.52 -6.50 0.69
N GLU A 80 -20.75 -6.92 0.36
CA GLU A 80 -21.01 -7.66 -0.88
C GLU A 80 -20.82 -6.78 -2.12
N LEU A 81 -21.21 -5.50 -2.09
CA LEU A 81 -20.90 -4.56 -3.18
C LEU A 81 -19.40 -4.45 -3.44
N ILE A 82 -18.57 -4.36 -2.38
CA ILE A 82 -17.10 -4.29 -2.53
C ILE A 82 -16.51 -5.59 -3.08
N LYS A 83 -17.09 -6.75 -2.74
CA LYS A 83 -16.65 -8.04 -3.29
C LYS A 83 -16.96 -8.17 -4.77
N GLN A 84 -18.11 -7.65 -5.20
CA GLN A 84 -18.51 -7.63 -6.61
C GLN A 84 -17.65 -6.66 -7.42
N ASP A 85 -17.47 -5.43 -6.93
CA ASP A 85 -16.58 -4.44 -7.52
C ASP A 85 -15.76 -3.70 -6.47
N ARG A 86 -14.44 -3.89 -6.55
CA ARG A 86 -13.48 -3.21 -5.64
C ARG A 86 -13.28 -1.73 -5.96
N HIS A 87 -13.79 -1.22 -7.08
CA HIS A 87 -13.70 0.18 -7.46
C HIS A 87 -14.93 1.01 -7.10
N VAL A 88 -15.94 0.39 -6.47
CA VAL A 88 -17.18 1.06 -6.08
C VAL A 88 -16.91 2.35 -5.31
N THR A 89 -17.55 3.42 -5.75
CA THR A 89 -17.44 4.75 -5.16
C THR A 89 -18.44 4.93 -4.02
N TYR A 90 -18.17 5.88 -3.13
CA TYR A 90 -19.11 6.20 -2.05
C TYR A 90 -20.51 6.58 -2.58
N ARG A 91 -20.58 7.29 -3.74
CA ARG A 91 -21.84 7.69 -4.35
C ARG A 91 -22.64 6.51 -4.91
N GLU A 92 -21.96 5.53 -5.49
CA GLU A 92 -22.60 4.31 -5.97
C GLU A 92 -23.14 3.46 -4.81
N ILE A 93 -22.41 3.40 -3.69
CA ILE A 93 -22.89 2.74 -2.45
C ILE A 93 -24.12 3.48 -1.91
N GLU A 94 -24.08 4.82 -1.84
CA GLU A 94 -25.19 5.66 -1.37
C GLU A 94 -26.44 5.45 -2.24
N ALA A 95 -26.30 5.54 -3.57
CA ALA A 95 -27.39 5.34 -4.51
C ALA A 95 -27.96 3.90 -4.46
N SER A 96 -27.12 2.89 -4.21
CA SER A 96 -27.56 1.49 -4.20
C SER A 96 -28.24 1.07 -2.90
N LEU A 97 -27.81 1.61 -1.76
CA LEU A 97 -28.23 1.13 -0.43
C LEU A 97 -29.01 2.17 0.39
N ASP A 98 -29.20 3.37 -0.15
CA ASP A 98 -29.81 4.52 0.54
C ASP A 98 -29.20 4.73 1.94
N ILE A 99 -27.88 4.90 1.94
CA ILE A 99 -27.07 5.11 3.15
C ILE A 99 -26.33 6.42 2.98
N SER A 100 -26.49 7.32 3.95
CA SER A 100 -25.73 8.57 3.96
C SER A 100 -24.22 8.33 3.89
N MET A 101 -23.52 9.21 3.19
CA MET A 101 -22.05 9.23 3.08
C MET A 101 -21.31 9.03 4.41
N THR A 102 -21.80 9.66 5.49
CA THR A 102 -21.21 9.57 6.84
C THR A 102 -21.31 8.16 7.42
N SER A 103 -22.46 7.50 7.24
CA SER A 103 -22.65 6.11 7.65
C SER A 103 -21.82 5.14 6.81
N ILE A 104 -21.69 5.38 5.50
CA ILE A 104 -20.78 4.61 4.64
C ILE A 104 -19.35 4.72 5.15
N ASN A 105 -18.89 5.92 5.49
CA ASN A 105 -17.54 6.14 6.02
C ASN A 105 -17.27 5.34 7.29
N LYS A 106 -18.24 5.32 8.22
CA LYS A 106 -18.17 4.50 9.44
C LYS A 106 -18.16 3.00 9.12
N ILE A 107 -19.04 2.55 8.22
CA ILE A 107 -19.09 1.15 7.80
C ILE A 107 -17.73 0.72 7.23
N LEU A 108 -17.14 1.50 6.33
CA LEU A 108 -15.88 1.16 5.68
C LEU A 108 -14.70 1.13 6.67
N HIS A 109 -14.57 2.13 7.55
CA HIS A 109 -13.39 2.26 8.40
C HIS A 109 -13.55 1.61 9.79
N GLU A 110 -14.71 1.74 10.43
CA GLU A 110 -14.94 1.24 11.79
C GLU A 110 -15.44 -0.21 11.80
N HIS A 111 -16.29 -0.61 10.86
CA HIS A 111 -16.90 -1.96 10.86
C HIS A 111 -16.23 -2.97 9.91
N LEU A 112 -15.82 -2.53 8.72
CA LEU A 112 -15.17 -3.38 7.72
C LEU A 112 -13.64 -3.25 7.72
N SER A 113 -13.12 -2.17 8.31
CA SER A 113 -11.69 -1.84 8.36
C SER A 113 -10.98 -1.95 7.00
N VAL A 114 -11.67 -1.58 5.92
CA VAL A 114 -11.11 -1.62 4.57
C VAL A 114 -10.18 -0.43 4.34
N LYS A 115 -9.17 -0.64 3.50
CA LYS A 115 -8.20 0.38 3.10
C LYS A 115 -8.28 0.60 1.60
N LYS A 116 -8.33 1.87 1.18
CA LYS A 116 -8.23 2.24 -0.23
C LYS A 116 -6.76 2.30 -0.62
N ILE A 117 -6.34 1.40 -1.50
CA ILE A 117 -4.96 1.32 -2.00
C ILE A 117 -4.96 1.47 -3.52
N CYS A 118 -3.86 2.00 -4.07
CA CYS A 118 -3.66 2.00 -5.51
C CYS A 118 -3.32 0.59 -5.98
N SER A 119 -4.02 0.09 -7.01
CA SER A 119 -3.68 -1.17 -7.66
C SER A 119 -2.26 -1.13 -8.25
N ARG A 120 -1.54 -2.24 -8.15
CA ARG A 120 -0.23 -2.39 -8.79
C ARG A 120 -0.40 -2.53 -10.30
N TRP A 121 0.26 -1.68 -11.08
CA TRP A 121 0.37 -1.84 -12.52
C TRP A 121 1.27 -3.04 -12.84
N ILE A 122 0.76 -3.97 -13.66
CA ILE A 122 1.48 -5.17 -14.08
C ILE A 122 1.78 -5.04 -15.59
N PRO A 123 3.01 -5.33 -16.05
CA PRO A 123 3.39 -5.14 -17.45
C PRO A 123 2.56 -5.94 -18.47
N HIS A 124 2.07 -7.12 -18.07
CA HIS A 124 1.38 -8.03 -18.98
C HIS A 124 0.40 -8.95 -18.23
N ASN A 125 -0.71 -9.31 -18.87
CA ASN A 125 -1.63 -10.31 -18.33
C ASN A 125 -1.16 -11.72 -18.73
N LEU A 126 -0.42 -12.38 -17.84
CA LEU A 126 0.21 -13.66 -18.12
C LEU A 126 -0.82 -14.80 -18.27
N THR A 127 -0.64 -15.61 -19.30
CA THR A 127 -1.33 -16.91 -19.46
C THR A 127 -0.86 -17.92 -18.41
N ASN A 128 -1.66 -18.95 -18.15
CA ASN A 128 -1.29 -20.00 -17.18
C ASN A 128 0.00 -20.73 -17.58
N ALA A 129 0.24 -20.92 -18.89
CA ALA A 129 1.48 -21.50 -19.40
C ALA A 129 2.69 -20.61 -19.10
N GLN A 130 2.59 -19.30 -19.32
CA GLN A 130 3.65 -18.34 -18.99
C GLN A 130 3.93 -18.28 -17.49
N LYS A 131 2.88 -18.31 -16.65
CA LYS A 131 3.04 -18.38 -15.18
C LYS A 131 3.80 -19.63 -14.76
N LYS A 132 3.44 -20.79 -15.33
CA LYS A 132 4.13 -22.06 -15.06
C LYS A 132 5.60 -22.00 -15.47
N ALA A 133 5.89 -21.56 -16.70
CA ALA A 133 7.26 -21.43 -17.20
C ALA A 133 8.13 -20.54 -16.31
N ARG A 134 7.57 -19.43 -15.81
CA ARG A 134 8.26 -18.55 -14.85
C ARG A 134 8.57 -19.24 -13.53
N VAL A 135 7.59 -19.95 -12.95
CA VAL A 135 7.77 -20.68 -11.68
C VAL A 135 8.81 -21.79 -11.84
N ASP A 136 8.73 -22.55 -12.92
CA ASP A 136 9.65 -23.65 -13.20
C ASP A 136 11.08 -23.12 -13.38
N TRP A 137 11.26 -22.03 -14.14
CA TRP A 137 12.55 -21.37 -14.28
C TRP A 137 13.10 -20.86 -12.93
N CYS A 138 12.28 -20.21 -12.10
CA CYS A 138 12.71 -19.74 -10.79
C CYS A 138 13.16 -20.90 -9.89
N LYS A 139 12.45 -22.03 -9.91
CA LYS A 139 12.84 -23.23 -9.15
C LYS A 139 14.19 -23.77 -9.63
N GLU A 140 14.36 -23.88 -10.95
CA GLU A 140 15.63 -24.32 -11.55
C GLU A 140 16.79 -23.41 -11.14
N MET A 141 16.60 -22.09 -11.20
CA MET A 141 17.65 -21.13 -10.81
C MET A 141 17.96 -21.21 -9.31
N LEU A 142 16.95 -21.37 -8.45
CA LEU A 142 17.16 -21.53 -7.01
C LEU A 142 17.95 -22.80 -6.69
N GLU A 143 17.66 -23.90 -7.37
CA GLU A 143 18.39 -25.16 -7.21
C GLU A 143 19.82 -25.04 -7.75
N LYS A 144 19.98 -24.56 -8.99
CA LYS A 144 21.29 -24.38 -9.67
C LYS A 144 22.26 -23.53 -8.87
N TYR A 145 21.76 -22.51 -8.16
CA TYR A 145 22.60 -21.57 -7.41
C TYR A 145 22.52 -21.74 -5.89
N ILE A 146 21.96 -22.86 -5.38
CA ILE A 146 21.86 -23.16 -3.95
C ILE A 146 21.27 -21.96 -3.18
N GLN A 147 20.12 -21.47 -3.65
CA GLN A 147 19.42 -20.30 -3.12
C GLN A 147 20.30 -19.03 -3.05
N GLY A 148 21.29 -18.92 -3.93
CA GLY A 148 22.22 -17.78 -4.03
C GLY A 148 23.53 -17.95 -3.26
N THR A 149 23.72 -19.03 -2.52
CA THR A 149 24.96 -19.28 -1.75
C THR A 149 26.11 -19.82 -2.62
N SER A 150 25.80 -20.32 -3.82
CA SER A 150 26.79 -20.87 -4.74
C SER A 150 27.73 -19.79 -5.28
N LYS A 151 29.05 -20.03 -5.25
CA LYS A 151 30.05 -19.16 -5.89
C LYS A 151 29.87 -19.01 -7.40
N ALA A 152 29.06 -19.86 -8.04
CA ALA A 152 28.73 -19.74 -9.46
C ALA A 152 27.98 -18.44 -9.80
N VAL A 153 27.31 -17.80 -8.83
CA VAL A 153 26.64 -16.51 -9.04
C VAL A 153 27.62 -15.39 -9.43
N TYR A 154 28.90 -15.49 -9.03
CA TYR A 154 29.94 -14.51 -9.39
C TYR A 154 30.33 -14.54 -10.87
N ASN A 155 29.89 -15.57 -11.60
CA ASN A 155 30.12 -15.72 -13.03
C ASN A 155 28.93 -15.18 -13.85
N ILE A 156 27.85 -14.71 -13.21
CA ILE A 156 26.68 -14.15 -13.87
C ILE A 156 26.91 -12.67 -14.18
N TYR A 157 26.70 -12.32 -15.44
CA TYR A 157 26.68 -10.96 -15.95
C TYR A 157 25.33 -10.72 -16.61
N THR A 158 24.59 -9.74 -16.12
CA THR A 158 23.29 -9.37 -16.65
C THR A 158 23.41 -8.11 -17.49
N GLY A 159 22.64 -8.05 -18.56
CA GLY A 159 22.57 -6.90 -19.46
C GLY A 159 21.21 -6.76 -20.12
N ASP A 160 20.91 -5.54 -20.49
CA ASP A 160 19.65 -5.13 -21.11
C ASP A 160 19.81 -3.69 -21.64
N GLU A 161 18.86 -3.26 -22.45
CA GLU A 161 18.85 -1.97 -23.11
C GLU A 161 17.79 -1.02 -22.55
N SER A 162 18.14 0.26 -22.45
CA SER A 162 17.18 1.29 -22.09
C SER A 162 17.38 2.58 -22.86
N TRP A 163 16.27 3.25 -23.13
CA TRP A 163 16.28 4.64 -23.58
C TRP A 163 16.59 5.57 -22.41
N ILE A 164 17.64 6.36 -22.57
CA ILE A 164 17.94 7.53 -21.75
C ILE A 164 17.54 8.78 -22.53
N TYR A 165 16.72 9.61 -21.93
CA TYR A 165 16.23 10.84 -22.54
C TYR A 165 17.10 12.01 -22.07
N ALA A 166 17.33 12.98 -22.96
CA ALA A 166 18.08 14.19 -22.60
C ALA A 166 17.39 14.99 -21.50
N TYR A 167 16.06 14.88 -21.40
CA TYR A 167 15.28 15.38 -20.28
C TYR A 167 14.10 14.43 -20.03
N GLU A 168 13.96 13.98 -18.79
CA GLU A 168 12.77 13.29 -18.30
C GLU A 168 12.17 14.10 -17.13
N PRO A 169 10.87 14.43 -17.17
CA PRO A 169 10.26 15.20 -16.09
C PRO A 169 10.29 14.44 -14.77
N GLU A 170 10.40 15.20 -13.69
CA GLU A 170 10.23 14.68 -12.34
C GLU A 170 8.89 13.98 -12.18
N THR A 171 8.88 12.93 -11.37
CA THR A 171 7.62 12.37 -10.88
C THR A 171 6.92 13.34 -9.94
N LYS A 172 5.61 13.15 -9.77
CA LYS A 172 4.82 13.91 -8.78
C LYS A 172 5.39 13.80 -7.37
N GLN A 173 6.01 12.66 -7.03
CA GLN A 173 6.66 12.45 -5.75
C GLN A 173 7.99 13.20 -5.63
N GLN A 174 8.78 13.29 -6.72
CA GLN A 174 10.01 14.10 -6.72
C GLN A 174 9.72 15.60 -6.67
N SER A 175 8.58 16.03 -7.21
CA SER A 175 8.15 17.43 -7.18
C SER A 175 7.46 17.86 -5.88
N THR A 176 7.52 17.06 -4.80
CA THR A 176 6.91 17.45 -3.52
C THR A 176 7.73 18.54 -2.87
N VAL A 177 7.06 19.59 -2.40
CA VAL A 177 7.67 20.74 -1.73
C VAL A 177 6.98 20.96 -0.39
N TRP A 178 7.73 21.49 0.57
CA TRP A 178 7.17 22.00 1.82
C TRP A 178 6.48 23.34 1.57
N VAL A 179 5.30 23.51 2.14
CA VAL A 179 4.46 24.72 1.98
C VAL A 179 3.93 25.06 3.36
N PHE A 180 3.95 26.34 3.74
CA PHE A 180 3.38 26.78 5.01
C PHE A 180 1.84 26.84 4.95
N GLN A 181 1.16 26.85 6.11
CA GLN A 181 -0.30 26.68 6.19
C GLN A 181 -1.10 27.70 5.38
N ASP A 182 -0.59 28.93 5.29
CA ASP A 182 -1.29 30.06 4.64
C ASP A 182 -0.80 30.32 3.20
N GLU A 183 0.12 29.50 2.70
CA GLU A 183 0.64 29.65 1.35
C GLU A 183 -0.24 28.92 0.33
N ALA A 184 -0.48 29.58 -0.80
CA ALA A 184 -1.16 28.96 -1.92
C ALA A 184 -0.35 27.76 -2.42
N LYS A 185 -1.07 26.71 -2.85
CA LYS A 185 -0.43 25.51 -3.39
C LYS A 185 0.43 25.89 -4.61
N PRO A 186 1.74 25.60 -4.58
CA PRO A 186 2.62 25.94 -5.69
C PRO A 186 2.25 25.13 -6.92
N THR A 187 2.27 25.80 -8.08
CA THR A 187 1.98 25.18 -9.38
C THR A 187 3.29 24.91 -10.10
N LYS A 188 3.51 23.65 -10.49
CA LYS A 188 4.64 23.26 -11.34
C LYS A 188 4.13 22.94 -12.74
N VAL A 189 4.66 23.65 -13.74
CA VAL A 189 4.39 23.33 -15.14
C VAL A 189 5.14 22.04 -15.50
N VAL A 190 4.40 20.99 -15.85
CA VAL A 190 5.00 19.73 -16.31
C VAL A 190 5.50 19.93 -17.73
N ARG A 191 6.82 19.77 -17.93
CA ARG A 191 7.40 19.71 -19.27
C ARG A 191 7.27 18.29 -19.81
N GLY A 192 6.99 18.16 -21.11
CA GLY A 192 7.01 16.88 -21.79
C GLY A 192 8.41 16.25 -21.77
N ARG A 193 8.47 14.93 -21.91
CA ARG A 193 9.73 14.21 -22.09
C ARG A 193 10.42 14.69 -23.39
N SER A 194 11.75 14.81 -23.36
CA SER A 194 12.51 15.22 -24.54
C SER A 194 12.33 14.26 -25.71
N THR A 195 12.35 14.78 -26.93
CA THR A 195 12.45 13.98 -28.16
C THR A 195 13.87 13.44 -28.36
N SER A 196 14.87 14.13 -27.80
CA SER A 196 16.26 13.67 -27.82
C SER A 196 16.44 12.53 -26.83
N LYS A 197 16.82 11.37 -27.35
CA LYS A 197 17.06 10.15 -26.60
C LYS A 197 18.22 9.36 -27.20
N GLN A 198 18.90 8.62 -26.34
CA GLN A 198 20.00 7.72 -26.65
C GLN A 198 19.66 6.35 -26.06
N MET A 199 19.75 5.30 -26.87
CA MET A 199 19.65 3.93 -26.35
C MET A 199 21.03 3.52 -25.85
N ILE A 200 21.06 2.91 -24.67
CA ILE A 200 22.27 2.33 -24.09
C ILE A 200 21.99 0.87 -23.74
N ALA A 201 22.98 0.01 -23.93
CA ALA A 201 23.02 -1.32 -23.33
C ALA A 201 23.94 -1.24 -22.11
N CYS A 202 23.48 -1.69 -20.95
CA CYS A 202 24.24 -1.62 -19.71
C CYS A 202 24.40 -3.01 -19.10
N PHE A 203 25.63 -3.40 -18.81
CA PHE A 203 25.96 -4.72 -18.26
C PHE A 203 26.64 -4.57 -16.90
N PHE A 204 26.25 -5.43 -15.97
CA PHE A 204 26.88 -5.52 -14.66
C PHE A 204 26.88 -6.95 -14.14
N GLY A 205 27.81 -7.22 -13.21
CA GLY A 205 27.83 -8.45 -12.42
C GLY A 205 27.77 -8.12 -10.93
N ILE A 206 27.94 -9.14 -10.09
CA ILE A 206 27.93 -8.95 -8.63
C ILE A 206 29.02 -7.99 -8.12
N ASN A 207 30.13 -7.88 -8.86
CA ASN A 207 31.24 -6.98 -8.53
C ASN A 207 31.03 -5.55 -9.08
N GLY A 208 29.83 -5.23 -9.56
CA GLY A 208 29.45 -3.93 -10.07
C GLY A 208 29.47 -3.83 -11.60
N HIS A 209 29.54 -2.60 -12.08
CA HIS A 209 29.46 -2.24 -13.48
C HIS A 209 30.56 -2.89 -14.33
N VAL A 210 30.18 -3.32 -15.53
CA VAL A 210 31.07 -3.91 -16.53
C VAL A 210 31.26 -2.95 -17.69
N ALA A 211 30.19 -2.62 -18.40
CA ALA A 211 30.25 -1.77 -19.58
C ALA A 211 28.89 -1.12 -19.84
N THR A 212 28.93 0.05 -20.46
CA THR A 212 27.74 0.76 -20.98
C THR A 212 28.03 1.12 -22.43
N VAL A 213 27.34 0.47 -23.36
CA VAL A 213 27.57 0.65 -24.79
C VAL A 213 26.41 1.48 -25.36
N ALA A 214 26.73 2.63 -25.96
CA ALA A 214 25.73 3.49 -26.59
C ALA A 214 25.44 3.02 -28.02
N LEU A 215 24.16 2.96 -28.38
CA LEU A 215 23.75 2.67 -29.75
C LEU A 215 23.83 3.95 -30.59
N GLU A 216 24.97 4.17 -31.24
CA GLU A 216 25.18 5.34 -32.09
C GLU A 216 24.15 5.40 -33.25
N GLN A 217 23.80 6.61 -33.68
CA GLN A 217 22.90 6.89 -34.81
C GLN A 217 21.41 6.53 -34.62
N ARG A 218 20.93 6.26 -33.39
CA ARG A 218 19.50 6.01 -33.08
C ARG A 218 18.82 4.92 -33.91
N ARG A 219 19.58 3.94 -34.41
CA ARG A 219 19.02 2.75 -35.07
C ARG A 219 18.40 1.82 -34.02
N THR A 220 17.71 0.77 -34.46
CA THR A 220 17.17 -0.27 -33.58
C THR A 220 18.29 -1.25 -33.20
N VAL A 221 18.26 -1.82 -32.00
CA VAL A 221 19.17 -2.92 -31.63
C VAL A 221 18.88 -4.11 -32.53
N ASN A 222 19.85 -4.48 -33.34
CA ASN A 222 19.81 -5.67 -34.18
C ASN A 222 20.93 -6.63 -33.75
N SER A 223 20.88 -7.87 -34.25
CA SER A 223 21.88 -8.89 -33.93
C SER A 223 23.29 -8.50 -34.38
N GLU A 224 23.40 -7.74 -35.46
CA GLU A 224 24.68 -7.27 -35.99
C GLU A 224 25.37 -6.32 -35.02
N TRP A 225 24.72 -5.24 -34.60
CA TRP A 225 25.28 -4.31 -33.61
C TRP A 225 25.57 -5.02 -32.29
N TYR A 226 24.67 -5.91 -31.87
CA TYR A 226 24.83 -6.64 -30.60
C TYR A 226 26.08 -7.52 -30.59
N THR A 227 26.39 -8.18 -31.72
CA THR A 227 27.53 -9.12 -31.82
C THR A 227 28.83 -8.48 -32.32
N THR A 228 28.78 -7.34 -33.01
CA THR A 228 29.97 -6.66 -33.56
C THR A 228 30.50 -5.56 -32.65
N ILE A 229 29.63 -4.91 -31.87
CA ILE A 229 29.99 -3.78 -31.00
C ILE A 229 29.74 -4.12 -29.54
N CYS A 230 28.48 -4.39 -29.18
CA CYS A 230 28.06 -4.47 -27.78
C CYS A 230 28.73 -5.62 -27.00
N LEU A 231 28.48 -6.88 -27.40
CA LEU A 231 29.03 -8.03 -26.69
C LEU A 231 30.56 -8.13 -26.73
N PRO A 232 31.26 -7.82 -27.85
CA PRO A 232 32.72 -7.78 -27.85
C PRO A 232 33.32 -6.85 -26.79
N GLU A 233 32.76 -5.65 -26.63
CA GLU A 233 33.21 -4.69 -25.61
C GLU A 233 32.96 -5.23 -24.20
N VAL A 234 31.74 -5.70 -23.93
CA VAL A 234 31.34 -6.28 -22.63
C VAL A 234 32.23 -7.47 -22.25
N ILE A 235 32.41 -8.43 -23.17
CA ILE A 235 33.23 -9.63 -22.93
C ILE A 235 34.70 -9.24 -22.76
N GLY A 236 35.19 -8.24 -23.49
CA GLY A 236 36.52 -7.67 -23.33
C GLY A 236 36.74 -7.17 -21.90
N GLU A 237 35.83 -6.34 -21.38
CA GLU A 237 35.89 -5.81 -20.02
C GLU A 237 35.81 -6.91 -18.94
N ILE A 238 34.96 -7.92 -19.15
CA ILE A 238 34.88 -9.08 -18.24
C ILE A 238 36.22 -9.81 -18.20
N ARG A 239 36.81 -10.09 -19.36
CA ARG A 239 38.07 -10.85 -19.46
C ARG A 239 39.29 -10.08 -18.96
N LYS A 240 39.29 -8.74 -19.01
CA LYS A 240 40.31 -7.91 -18.36
C LYS A 240 40.37 -8.17 -16.85
N LYS A 241 39.20 -8.28 -16.21
CA LYS A 241 39.08 -8.54 -14.76
C LYS A 241 39.19 -10.04 -14.42
N GLN A 242 38.77 -10.94 -15.31
CA GLN A 242 38.72 -12.39 -15.07
C GLN A 242 39.15 -13.21 -16.30
N LYS A 243 40.46 -13.36 -16.50
CA LYS A 243 41.03 -13.96 -17.73
C LYS A 243 40.50 -15.35 -18.10
N ASN A 244 40.19 -16.21 -17.11
CA ASN A 244 39.89 -17.63 -17.33
C ASN A 244 38.61 -18.13 -16.62
N ARG A 245 37.73 -17.23 -16.16
CA ARG A 245 36.47 -17.66 -15.52
C ARG A 245 35.37 -17.87 -16.55
N ARG A 246 34.51 -18.85 -16.27
CA ARG A 246 33.27 -19.08 -17.01
C ARG A 246 32.43 -17.81 -16.98
N ILE A 247 31.85 -17.44 -18.11
CA ILE A 247 30.95 -16.29 -18.24
C ILE A 247 29.55 -16.84 -18.48
N ILE A 248 28.60 -16.44 -17.62
CA ILE A 248 27.18 -16.73 -17.75
C ILE A 248 26.49 -15.41 -18.06
N LEU A 249 25.99 -15.25 -19.27
CA LEU A 249 25.27 -14.07 -19.70
C LEU A 249 23.78 -14.24 -19.43
N HIS A 250 23.16 -13.25 -18.78
CA HIS A 250 21.73 -13.12 -18.61
C HIS A 250 21.23 -11.89 -19.38
N HIS A 251 20.29 -12.11 -20.30
CA HIS A 251 19.61 -11.06 -21.06
C HIS A 251 18.22 -11.56 -21.48
N ASP A 252 17.34 -10.66 -21.92
CA ASP A 252 15.98 -11.01 -22.27
C ASP A 252 15.89 -11.80 -23.60
N ASN A 253 14.66 -12.18 -23.98
CA ASN A 253 14.40 -12.95 -25.20
C ASN A 253 14.14 -12.07 -26.44
N ALA A 254 14.68 -10.86 -26.52
CA ALA A 254 14.52 -10.03 -27.72
C ALA A 254 14.97 -10.76 -28.99
N SER A 255 14.45 -10.36 -30.15
CA SER A 255 14.75 -11.02 -31.42
C SER A 255 16.24 -10.93 -31.80
N SER A 256 16.90 -9.81 -31.49
CA SER A 256 18.36 -9.63 -31.61
C SER A 256 19.13 -10.65 -30.77
N HIS A 257 18.66 -10.90 -29.54
CA HIS A 257 19.28 -11.76 -28.55
C HIS A 257 19.16 -13.24 -28.89
N THR A 258 18.02 -13.65 -29.43
CA THR A 258 17.72 -15.05 -29.75
C THR A 258 18.08 -15.46 -31.19
N SER A 259 18.60 -14.52 -31.98
CA SER A 259 19.03 -14.74 -33.36
C SER A 259 20.12 -15.80 -33.50
N THR A 260 20.20 -16.44 -34.67
CA THR A 260 21.25 -17.42 -34.99
C THR A 260 22.64 -16.80 -34.89
N GLN A 261 22.80 -15.55 -35.33
CA GLN A 261 24.06 -14.81 -35.26
C GLN A 261 24.53 -14.64 -33.81
N THR A 262 23.64 -14.20 -32.91
CA THR A 262 23.97 -14.02 -31.49
C THR A 262 24.32 -15.35 -30.82
N LYS A 263 23.53 -16.41 -31.08
CA LYS A 263 23.82 -17.75 -30.55
C LYS A 263 25.18 -18.30 -31.02
N ALA A 264 25.50 -18.12 -32.31
CA ALA A 264 26.79 -18.53 -32.86
C ALA A 264 27.95 -17.76 -32.22
N PHE A 265 27.81 -16.43 -32.10
CA PHE A 265 28.81 -15.58 -31.45
C PHE A 265 29.06 -15.99 -29.98
N LEU A 266 28.00 -16.22 -29.19
CA LEU A 266 28.15 -16.64 -27.79
C LEU A 266 28.87 -17.99 -27.68
N THR A 267 28.55 -18.93 -28.57
CA THR A 267 29.20 -20.25 -28.64
C THR A 267 30.70 -20.10 -28.96
N GLU A 268 31.04 -19.34 -30.00
CA GLU A 268 32.43 -19.07 -30.39
C GLU A 268 33.23 -18.42 -29.25
N ARG A 269 32.61 -17.50 -28.52
CA ARG A 269 33.22 -16.81 -27.37
C ARG A 269 33.18 -17.61 -26.07
N LYS A 270 32.67 -18.85 -26.06
CA LYS A 270 32.55 -19.72 -24.87
C LYS A 270 31.77 -19.04 -23.72
N VAL A 271 30.70 -18.32 -24.07
CA VAL A 271 29.78 -17.67 -23.11
C VAL A 271 28.53 -18.54 -22.98
N GLU A 272 28.18 -18.91 -21.75
CA GLU A 272 26.92 -19.61 -21.48
C GLU A 272 25.78 -18.62 -21.43
N LEU A 273 24.68 -18.94 -22.10
CA LEU A 273 23.44 -18.18 -21.97
C LEU A 273 22.60 -18.74 -20.83
N MET A 274 22.25 -17.89 -19.87
CA MET A 274 21.19 -18.15 -18.92
C MET A 274 19.84 -17.93 -19.62
N GLY A 275 18.98 -18.95 -19.64
CA GLY A 275 17.62 -18.78 -20.15
C GLY A 275 16.85 -17.74 -19.35
N HIS A 276 15.85 -17.11 -19.96
CA HIS A 276 14.98 -16.14 -19.31
C HIS A 276 13.52 -16.43 -19.69
N PRO A 277 12.55 -16.39 -18.76
CA PRO A 277 11.15 -16.63 -19.08
C PRO A 277 10.50 -15.39 -19.73
N PRO A 278 9.59 -15.55 -20.70
CA PRO A 278 8.92 -14.43 -21.36
C PRO A 278 8.21 -13.47 -20.39
N TYR A 279 8.16 -12.18 -20.72
CA TYR A 279 7.47 -11.14 -19.95
C TYR A 279 7.87 -11.08 -18.48
N SER A 280 9.17 -11.15 -18.20
CA SER A 280 9.69 -11.23 -16.82
C SER A 280 10.68 -10.13 -16.42
N PRO A 281 10.33 -8.84 -16.61
CA PRO A 281 11.19 -7.74 -16.16
C PRO A 281 11.40 -7.74 -14.63
N ASP A 282 10.50 -8.34 -13.86
CA ASP A 282 10.66 -8.53 -12.42
C ASP A 282 11.70 -9.60 -12.04
N LEU A 283 12.19 -10.37 -13.01
CA LEU A 283 13.29 -11.33 -12.86
C LEU A 283 14.59 -10.84 -13.54
N ALA A 284 14.56 -9.68 -14.19
CA ALA A 284 15.72 -9.08 -14.84
C ALA A 284 16.31 -7.95 -13.98
N PRO A 285 17.54 -8.09 -13.43
CA PRO A 285 18.10 -7.09 -12.53
C PRO A 285 18.28 -5.70 -13.16
N ASN A 286 18.42 -5.63 -14.47
CA ASN A 286 18.47 -4.38 -15.19
C ASN A 286 17.16 -3.59 -15.09
N ASP A 287 16.03 -4.29 -15.24
CA ASP A 287 14.69 -3.73 -15.24
C ASP A 287 14.17 -3.39 -13.84
N PHE A 288 14.30 -4.32 -12.88
CA PHE A 288 13.71 -4.09 -11.55
C PHE A 288 14.60 -3.24 -10.63
N PHE A 289 15.90 -3.16 -10.90
CA PHE A 289 16.87 -2.47 -10.03
C PHE A 289 17.64 -1.36 -10.74
N LEU A 290 18.44 -1.68 -11.76
CA LEU A 290 19.43 -0.72 -12.30
C LEU A 290 18.78 0.48 -13.00
N PHE A 291 17.94 0.25 -14.00
CA PHE A 291 17.34 1.34 -14.77
C PHE A 291 16.39 2.23 -13.97
N PRO A 292 15.53 1.71 -13.08
CA PRO A 292 14.76 2.55 -12.17
C PRO A 292 15.66 3.46 -11.33
N HIS A 293 16.76 2.93 -10.80
CA HIS A 293 17.71 3.71 -9.99
C HIS A 293 18.39 4.82 -10.80
N ILE A 294 18.89 4.49 -12.00
CA ILE A 294 19.52 5.47 -12.90
C ILE A 294 18.52 6.56 -13.30
N LYS A 295 17.34 6.18 -13.79
CA LYS A 295 16.32 7.13 -14.27
C LYS A 295 15.81 8.02 -13.15
N ASN A 296 15.65 7.49 -11.94
CA ASN A 296 15.26 8.30 -10.79
C ASN A 296 16.29 9.40 -10.49
N LYS A 297 17.60 9.14 -10.69
CA LYS A 297 18.65 10.14 -10.52
C LYS A 297 18.73 11.16 -11.66
N LEU A 298 18.38 10.77 -12.88
CA LEU A 298 18.43 11.65 -14.06
C LEU A 298 17.19 12.52 -14.23
N ARG A 299 16.06 12.18 -13.60
CA ARG A 299 14.82 12.96 -13.71
C ARG A 299 14.99 14.37 -13.16
N GLY A 300 14.45 15.34 -13.89
CA GLY A 300 14.50 16.76 -13.52
C GLY A 300 15.83 17.45 -13.80
N GLN A 301 16.85 16.74 -14.29
CA GLN A 301 18.13 17.30 -14.72
C GLN A 301 18.08 17.78 -16.17
#